data_AF-F4S4V8-F1
#
_entry.id   AF-F4S4V8-F1
#
_cell.length_a   1.000
_cell.length_b   1.000
_cell.length_c   1.000
_cell.angle_alpha   90.00
_cell.angle_beta   90.00
_cell.angle_gamma   90.00
#
_symmetry.space_group_name_H-M   'P 1'
#
loop_
_entity.id
_entity.type
_entity.pdbx_description
1 polymer ?
#
loop_
_entity_poly.entity_id
_entity_poly.type
_entity_poly.pdbx_seq_one_letter_code
_entity_poly.pdbx_strand_id
1 'polypeptide(L)'
;MQISSTTQAVTFITFVQDLDRKVKKWEPDIEILGSGEKTLHRQRYQFPADWLYVDQIEGEWNVFNALLKRKNSAIQEQIGALQMRIVAEDKVVQSKIDALIADWEKEKPISGDLKPDIAMNAINLFETRVNRLQDEHSQPAAEEISDLKAVWTALSGIWAQLAELPLDALLTSTREMSRKMRQYQASKFVQEKIQLHQKSVALVGELKSDALRERHWKLLYKNLRLSGHYAPSQMTLGTIWDMDLKKNESLIRQVLAQATGEVALEEYKTGNEHTSALSQMKLSPYYKTFEEDALIWTDRLNRVSEMFNKWIDVQPFKSPYVLDVLQIPEVLKTLDKLLESLRKLQKALGEYLERERSSFPRCYLWETRIYWRS
;
A
#
# COMPACT_ATOMS: atom_id res chain seq x y z
N MET A 1 52.05 -4.72 36.40
CA MET A 1 50.66 -5.22 36.30
C MET A 1 50.21 -4.92 34.88
N GLN A 2 50.16 -5.94 34.02
CA GLN A 2 49.63 -5.77 32.67
C GLN A 2 48.10 -5.70 32.78
N ILE A 3 47.54 -4.55 32.47
CA ILE A 3 46.10 -4.36 32.37
C ILE A 3 45.68 -4.92 31.00
N SER A 4 45.10 -6.12 30.96
CA SER A 4 44.84 -6.81 29.68
C SER A 4 43.56 -6.36 28.98
N SER A 5 42.60 -5.77 29.71
CA SER A 5 41.30 -5.31 29.18
C SER A 5 40.99 -3.87 29.55
N THR A 6 40.38 -3.12 28.61
CA THR A 6 39.94 -1.73 28.79
C THR A 6 38.97 -1.61 29.98
N THR A 7 38.11 -2.61 30.19
CA THR A 7 37.20 -2.69 31.34
C THR A 7 37.96 -2.81 32.66
N GLN A 8 38.99 -3.65 32.71
CA GLN A 8 39.83 -3.80 33.91
C GLN A 8 40.66 -2.54 34.20
N ALA A 9 41.05 -1.81 33.14
CA ALA A 9 41.73 -0.52 33.27
C ALA A 9 40.82 0.50 33.96
N VAL A 10 39.58 0.63 33.47
CA VAL A 10 38.60 1.60 33.98
C VAL A 10 38.21 1.27 35.42
N THR A 11 37.94 0.01 35.76
CA THR A 11 37.59 -0.36 37.14
C THR A 11 38.73 -0.10 38.12
N PHE A 12 39.97 -0.39 37.73
CA PHE A 12 41.15 -0.12 38.56
C PHE A 12 41.40 1.38 38.74
N ILE A 13 41.24 2.19 37.69
CA ILE A 13 41.36 3.65 37.76
C ILE A 13 40.30 4.23 38.69
N THR A 14 39.04 3.81 38.54
CA THR A 14 37.94 4.26 39.41
C THR A 14 38.18 3.89 40.87
N PHE A 15 38.72 2.70 41.14
CA PHE A 15 39.09 2.27 42.48
C PHE A 15 40.18 3.15 43.12
N VAL A 16 41.25 3.45 42.37
CA VAL A 16 42.33 4.32 42.87
C VAL A 16 41.82 5.76 43.11
N GLN A 17 40.96 6.29 42.23
CA GLN A 17 40.32 7.59 42.44
C GLN A 17 39.40 7.62 43.67
N ASP A 18 38.69 6.53 43.97
CA ASP A 18 37.89 6.42 45.19
C ASP A 18 38.77 6.39 46.45
N LEU A 19 39.92 5.70 46.39
CA LEU A 19 40.90 5.73 47.47
C LEU A 19 41.45 7.13 47.71
N ASP A 20 41.81 7.90 46.68
CA ASP A 20 42.25 9.29 46.81
C ASP A 20 41.19 10.18 47.49
N ARG A 21 39.90 9.93 47.25
CA ARG A 21 38.81 10.64 47.92
C ARG A 21 38.71 10.27 49.40
N LYS A 22 38.94 9.00 49.74
CA LYS A 22 38.93 8.51 51.13
C LYS A 22 40.13 9.00 51.91
N VAL A 23 41.31 9.09 51.29
CA VAL A 23 42.54 9.62 51.92
C VAL A 23 42.31 11.01 52.49
N LYS A 24 41.65 11.90 51.72
CA LYS A 24 41.31 13.26 52.16
C LYS A 24 40.42 13.33 53.41
N LYS A 25 39.70 12.25 53.72
CA LYS A 25 38.88 12.14 54.93
C LYS A 25 39.67 11.53 56.09
N TRP A 26 40.49 10.52 55.81
CA TRP A 26 41.27 9.80 56.83
C TRP A 26 42.46 10.61 57.35
N GLU A 27 43.04 11.49 56.54
CA GLU A 27 44.20 12.29 56.94
C GLU A 27 43.92 13.17 58.17
N PRO A 28 42.83 13.98 58.23
CA PRO A 28 42.43 14.67 59.45
C PRO A 28 42.14 13.75 60.64
N ASP A 29 41.52 12.58 60.40
CA ASP A 29 41.19 11.63 61.47
C ASP A 29 42.46 11.07 62.14
N ILE A 30 43.51 10.80 61.36
CA ILE A 30 44.81 10.33 61.87
C ILE A 30 45.50 11.43 62.68
N GLU A 31 45.44 12.69 62.25
CA GLU A 31 45.96 13.82 63.03
C GLU A 31 45.24 13.97 64.38
N ILE A 32 43.91 13.80 64.39
CA ILE A 32 43.10 13.83 65.62
C ILE A 32 43.52 12.70 66.55
N LEU A 33 43.69 11.47 66.04
CA LEU A 33 44.16 10.34 66.83
C LEU A 33 45.53 10.61 67.49
N GLY A 34 46.47 11.19 66.74
CA GLY A 34 47.77 11.59 67.27
C GLY A 34 47.69 12.68 68.35
N SER A 35 46.80 13.66 68.18
CA SER A 35 46.55 14.67 69.21
C SER A 35 45.88 14.10 70.46
N GLY A 36 45.00 13.11 70.29
CA GLY A 36 44.29 12.40 71.35
C GLY A 36 45.22 11.54 72.19
N GLU A 37 46.07 10.73 71.56
CA GLU A 37 47.06 9.89 72.26
C GLU A 37 48.05 10.74 73.06
N LYS A 38 48.55 11.85 72.48
CA LYS A 38 49.39 12.82 73.20
C LYS A 38 48.69 13.40 74.44
N THR A 39 47.39 13.62 74.37
CA THR A 39 46.59 14.12 75.50
C THR A 39 46.40 13.05 76.58
N LEU A 40 46.11 11.80 76.19
CA LEU A 40 45.98 10.67 77.11
C LEU A 40 47.30 10.36 77.84
N HIS A 41 48.43 10.45 77.15
CA HIS A 41 49.75 10.36 77.78
C HIS A 41 49.98 11.47 78.82
N ARG A 42 49.61 12.72 78.51
CA ARG A 42 49.71 13.84 79.47
C ARG A 42 48.84 13.61 80.72
N GLN A 43 47.69 12.96 80.57
CA GLN A 43 46.79 12.61 81.65
C GLN A 43 47.17 11.31 82.39
N ARG A 44 48.30 10.68 82.01
CA ARG A 44 48.81 9.42 82.60
C ARG A 44 47.80 8.27 82.54
N TYR A 45 47.03 8.22 81.45
CA TYR A 45 46.14 7.11 81.19
C TYR A 45 46.93 5.79 81.05
N GLN A 46 46.35 4.68 81.53
CA GLN A 46 46.94 3.34 81.42
C GLN A 46 46.38 2.65 80.18
N PHE A 47 47.24 2.41 79.19
CA PHE A 47 46.82 1.80 77.94
C PHE A 47 46.71 0.26 78.07
N PRO A 48 45.68 -0.36 77.45
CA PRO A 48 45.57 -1.81 77.32
C PRO A 48 46.75 -2.45 76.59
N ALA A 49 46.96 -3.77 76.76
CA ALA A 49 48.06 -4.51 76.13
C ALA A 49 47.90 -4.67 74.59
N ASP A 50 46.68 -4.51 74.08
CA ASP A 50 46.29 -4.52 72.67
C ASP A 50 46.17 -3.12 72.07
N TRP A 51 46.62 -2.09 72.78
CA TRP A 51 46.58 -0.72 72.29
C TRP A 51 47.46 -0.55 71.05
N LEU A 52 46.87 0.02 70.00
CA LEU A 52 47.58 0.30 68.75
C LEU A 52 48.04 1.76 68.79
N TYR A 53 49.34 1.95 68.98
CA TYR A 53 49.96 3.26 69.08
C TYR A 53 49.88 4.04 67.76
N VAL A 54 49.67 5.35 67.85
CA VAL A 54 49.60 6.24 66.68
C VAL A 54 50.87 6.15 65.83
N ASP A 55 52.05 5.94 66.42
CA ASP A 55 53.29 5.76 65.65
C ASP A 55 53.21 4.58 64.66
N GLN A 56 52.52 3.49 65.04
CA GLN A 56 52.30 2.33 64.17
C GLN A 56 51.27 2.65 63.08
N ILE A 57 50.21 3.40 63.41
CA ILE A 57 49.21 3.88 62.43
C ILE A 57 49.88 4.80 61.40
N GLU A 58 50.69 5.76 61.87
CA GLU A 58 51.44 6.70 61.01
C GLU A 58 52.43 5.95 60.12
N GLY A 59 53.10 4.90 60.62
CA GLY A 59 53.96 4.03 59.84
C GLY A 59 53.21 3.35 58.68
N GLU A 60 52.12 2.64 58.97
CA GLU A 60 51.28 1.98 57.96
C GLU A 60 50.62 2.98 56.99
N TRP A 61 50.22 4.15 57.50
CA TRP A 61 49.67 5.25 56.70
C TRP A 61 50.68 5.80 55.69
N ASN A 62 51.93 5.97 56.10
CA ASN A 62 53.01 6.40 55.21
C ASN A 62 53.31 5.36 54.12
N VAL A 63 53.32 4.07 54.48
CA VAL A 63 53.48 2.97 53.51
C VAL A 63 52.31 2.97 52.52
N PHE A 64 51.08 3.11 52.99
CA PHE A 64 49.88 3.19 52.17
C PHE A 64 49.94 4.38 51.18
N ASN A 65 50.28 5.58 51.66
CA ASN A 65 50.39 6.77 50.82
C ASN A 65 51.52 6.64 49.78
N ALA A 66 52.65 6.06 50.14
CA ALA A 66 53.73 5.78 49.21
C ALA A 66 53.28 4.79 48.11
N LEU A 67 52.54 3.75 48.48
CA LEU A 67 51.98 2.79 47.53
C LEU A 67 50.94 3.44 46.61
N LEU A 68 50.02 4.23 47.16
CA LEU A 68 48.99 4.95 46.41
C LEU A 68 49.63 5.91 45.41
N LYS A 69 50.63 6.70 45.83
CA LYS A 69 51.40 7.59 44.95
C LYS A 69 52.08 6.84 43.81
N ARG A 70 52.69 5.68 44.09
CA ARG A 70 53.31 4.83 43.06
C ARG A 70 52.28 4.31 42.06
N LYS A 71 51.12 3.87 42.54
CA LYS A 71 50.01 3.38 41.69
C LYS A 71 49.40 4.50 40.85
N ASN A 72 49.22 5.69 41.41
CA ASN A 72 48.76 6.88 40.69
C ASN A 72 49.73 7.29 39.58
N SER A 73 51.04 7.29 39.86
CA SER A 73 52.05 7.63 38.85
C SER A 73 52.03 6.63 37.68
N ALA A 74 51.90 5.34 37.97
CA ALA A 74 51.78 4.31 36.94
C ALA A 74 50.48 4.43 36.11
N ILE A 75 49.37 4.88 36.72
CA ILE A 75 48.12 5.19 35.99
C ILE A 75 48.32 6.39 35.06
N GLN A 76 48.94 7.47 35.55
CA GLN A 76 49.19 8.67 34.75
C GLN A 76 50.08 8.39 33.53
N GLU A 77 51.06 7.50 33.66
CA GLU A 77 51.90 7.07 32.53
C GLU A 77 51.10 6.31 31.45
N GLN A 78 50.08 5.55 31.86
CA GLN A 78 49.27 4.72 30.95
C GLN A 78 48.01 5.43 30.45
N ILE A 79 47.61 6.57 31.03
CA ILE A 79 46.35 7.24 30.72
C ILE A 79 46.29 7.72 29.27
N GLY A 80 47.40 8.27 28.75
CA GLY A 80 47.49 8.73 27.36
C GLY A 80 47.39 7.56 26.37
N ALA A 81 48.04 6.42 26.68
CA ALA A 81 47.96 5.22 25.86
C ALA A 81 46.55 4.61 25.85
N LEU A 82 45.87 4.59 27.00
CA LEU A 82 44.48 4.14 27.09
C LEU A 82 43.52 5.08 26.36
N GLN A 83 43.67 6.40 26.49
CA GLN A 83 42.88 7.38 25.75
C GLN A 83 43.04 7.20 24.23
N MET A 84 44.27 7.07 23.74
CA MET A 84 44.51 6.81 22.32
C MET A 84 43.89 5.48 21.86
N ARG A 85 43.94 4.43 22.69
CA ARG A 85 43.34 3.13 22.35
C ARG A 85 41.82 3.21 22.28
N ILE A 86 41.17 3.89 23.24
CA ILE A 86 39.72 4.12 23.24
C ILE A 86 39.31 4.91 21.99
N VAL A 87 40.00 6.01 21.68
CA VAL A 87 39.70 6.82 20.49
C VAL A 87 39.91 6.02 19.20
N ALA A 88 40.93 5.16 19.14
CA ALA A 88 41.15 4.29 17.99
C ALA A 88 40.06 3.21 17.85
N GLU A 89 39.68 2.56 18.96
CA GLU A 89 38.59 1.58 19.00
C GLU A 89 37.26 2.23 18.56
N ASP A 90 36.95 3.41 19.10
CA ASP A 90 35.77 4.22 18.74
C ASP A 90 35.76 4.57 17.25
N LYS A 91 36.87 5.08 16.72
CA LYS A 91 36.99 5.40 15.29
C LYS A 91 36.79 4.16 14.40
N VAL A 92 37.26 2.99 14.82
CA VAL A 92 37.05 1.74 14.09
C VAL A 92 35.57 1.34 14.13
N VAL A 93 34.90 1.45 15.27
CA VAL A 93 33.46 1.18 15.38
C VAL A 93 32.67 2.14 14.52
N GLN A 94 32.94 3.45 14.61
CA GLN A 94 32.29 4.47 13.80
C GLN A 94 32.47 4.21 12.29
N SER A 95 33.68 3.86 11.86
CA SER A 95 33.94 3.54 10.44
C SER A 95 33.14 2.34 9.94
N LYS A 96 32.91 1.33 10.81
CA LYS A 96 32.07 0.17 10.48
C LYS A 96 30.59 0.56 10.41
N ILE A 97 30.14 1.45 11.29
CA ILE A 97 28.78 1.99 11.27
C ILE A 97 28.56 2.79 9.98
N ASP A 98 29.46 3.70 9.64
CA ASP A 98 29.36 4.52 8.42
C ASP A 98 29.36 3.66 7.15
N ALA A 99 30.21 2.63 7.10
CA ALA A 99 30.21 1.65 6.00
C ALA A 99 28.89 0.87 5.92
N LEU A 100 28.36 0.44 7.06
CA LEU A 100 27.08 -0.28 7.12
C LEU A 100 25.92 0.60 6.65
N ILE A 101 25.89 1.89 7.03
CA ILE A 101 24.90 2.86 6.58
C ILE A 101 25.04 3.09 5.06
N ALA A 102 26.26 3.24 4.56
CA ALA A 102 26.50 3.43 3.12
C ALA A 102 26.10 2.20 2.28
N ASP A 103 26.35 0.99 2.79
CA ASP A 103 25.90 -0.25 2.16
C ASP A 103 24.37 -0.36 2.22
N TRP A 104 23.76 0.02 3.35
CA TRP A 104 22.31 0.05 3.53
C TRP A 104 21.64 0.99 2.53
N GLU A 105 22.10 2.23 2.38
CA GLU A 105 21.52 3.18 1.42
C GLU A 105 21.61 2.69 -0.04
N LYS A 106 22.62 1.86 -0.37
CA LYS A 106 22.77 1.27 -1.71
C LYS A 106 21.88 0.04 -1.94
N GLU A 107 21.79 -0.83 -0.94
CA GLU A 107 21.13 -2.14 -1.04
C GLU A 107 19.71 -2.13 -0.47
N LYS A 108 19.23 -0.99 0.04
CA LYS A 108 17.89 -0.85 0.60
C LYS A 108 16.88 -1.34 -0.46
N PRO A 109 16.06 -2.35 -0.16
CA PRO A 109 15.07 -2.86 -1.10
C PRO A 109 13.87 -1.90 -1.13
N ILE A 110 14.08 -0.72 -1.72
CA ILE A 110 13.08 0.34 -1.89
C ILE A 110 12.28 0.12 -3.18
N SER A 111 12.88 -0.55 -4.16
CA SER A 111 12.28 -0.86 -5.46
C SER A 111 11.23 -1.96 -5.34
N GLY A 112 9.97 -1.62 -5.62
CA GLY A 112 8.83 -2.57 -5.55
C GLY A 112 8.82 -3.65 -6.64
N ASP A 113 9.74 -3.57 -7.58
CA ASP A 113 10.05 -4.54 -8.64
C ASP A 113 10.96 -5.70 -8.17
N LEU A 114 11.54 -5.60 -6.96
CA LEU A 114 12.27 -6.69 -6.33
C LEU A 114 11.34 -7.82 -5.89
N LYS A 115 11.73 -9.07 -6.18
CA LYS A 115 11.05 -10.24 -5.63
C LYS A 115 11.17 -10.25 -4.10
N PRO A 116 10.09 -10.61 -3.36
CA PRO A 116 10.10 -10.66 -1.91
C PRO A 116 11.26 -11.45 -1.31
N ASP A 117 11.65 -12.56 -1.95
CA ASP A 117 12.77 -13.38 -1.49
C ASP A 117 14.11 -12.65 -1.51
N ILE A 118 14.37 -11.84 -2.54
CA ILE A 118 15.62 -11.07 -2.68
C ILE A 118 15.65 -9.96 -1.63
N ALA A 119 14.53 -9.26 -1.46
CA ALA A 119 14.41 -8.22 -0.44
C ALA A 119 14.55 -8.79 0.98
N MET A 120 13.93 -9.92 1.27
CA MET A 120 13.99 -10.56 2.58
C MET A 120 15.39 -11.09 2.91
N ASN A 121 16.10 -11.65 1.92
CA ASN A 121 17.49 -12.08 2.09
C ASN A 121 18.43 -10.90 2.39
N ALA A 122 18.26 -9.78 1.70
CA ALA A 122 19.03 -8.56 1.98
C ALA A 122 18.75 -8.07 3.41
N ILE A 123 17.48 -7.96 3.81
CA ILE A 123 17.08 -7.53 5.16
C ILE A 123 17.67 -8.43 6.25
N ASN A 124 17.58 -9.75 6.09
CA ASN A 124 18.14 -10.70 7.07
C ASN A 124 19.68 -10.63 7.17
N LEU A 125 20.37 -10.35 6.05
CA LEU A 125 21.81 -10.13 6.03
C LEU A 125 22.18 -8.87 6.83
N PHE A 126 21.44 -7.78 6.63
CA PHE A 126 21.65 -6.53 7.38
C PHE A 126 21.30 -6.67 8.86
N GLU A 127 20.21 -7.36 9.20
CA GLU A 127 19.83 -7.68 10.58
C GLU A 127 20.96 -8.42 11.31
N THR A 128 21.59 -9.40 10.65
CA THR A 128 22.73 -10.14 11.20
C THR A 128 23.94 -9.23 11.43
N ARG A 129 24.21 -8.30 10.51
CA ARG A 129 25.32 -7.33 10.63
C ARG A 129 25.09 -6.32 11.75
N VAL A 130 23.86 -5.80 11.89
CA VAL A 130 23.45 -4.88 12.96
C VAL A 130 23.51 -5.57 14.33
N ASN A 131 22.97 -6.78 14.45
CA ASN A 131 23.01 -7.56 15.69
C ASN A 131 24.44 -7.88 16.15
N ARG A 132 25.40 -7.99 15.22
CA ARG A 132 26.81 -8.21 15.54
C ARG A 132 27.50 -6.97 16.11
N LEU A 133 26.97 -5.77 15.87
CA LEU A 133 27.55 -4.54 16.41
C LEU A 133 27.20 -4.32 17.89
N GLN A 134 26.10 -4.92 18.38
CA GLN A 134 25.75 -5.02 19.82
C GLN A 134 25.94 -3.71 20.62
N ASP A 135 25.66 -2.57 19.98
CA ASP A 135 25.90 -1.23 20.53
C ASP A 135 24.55 -0.51 20.74
N GLU A 136 24.41 0.30 21.79
CA GLU A 136 23.18 1.08 22.03
C GLU A 136 22.84 2.00 20.85
N HIS A 137 23.88 2.46 20.13
CA HIS A 137 23.74 3.28 18.91
C HIS A 137 23.11 2.53 17.73
N SER A 138 23.05 1.20 17.77
CA SER A 138 22.47 0.36 16.70
C SER A 138 20.96 0.13 16.84
N GLN A 139 20.34 0.56 17.95
CA GLN A 139 18.90 0.36 18.20
C GLN A 139 17.99 0.99 17.15
N PRO A 140 18.18 2.26 16.70
CA PRO A 140 17.31 2.85 15.68
C PRO A 140 17.36 2.11 14.34
N ALA A 141 18.55 1.60 13.97
CA ALA A 141 18.72 0.80 12.75
C ALA A 141 18.05 -0.57 12.87
N ALA A 142 18.09 -1.19 14.05
CA ALA A 142 17.38 -2.45 14.31
C ALA A 142 15.85 -2.28 14.22
N GLU A 143 15.31 -1.16 14.71
CA GLU A 143 13.88 -0.83 14.58
C GLU A 143 13.47 -0.66 13.10
N GLU A 144 14.24 0.07 12.30
CA GLU A 144 13.95 0.27 10.87
C GLU A 144 13.99 -1.05 10.09
N ILE A 145 14.98 -1.90 10.37
CA ILE A 145 15.11 -3.24 9.76
C ILE A 145 13.91 -4.12 10.13
N SER A 146 13.47 -4.10 11.39
CA SER A 146 12.30 -4.83 11.86
C SER A 146 11.01 -4.37 11.15
N ASP A 147 10.83 -3.06 11.03
CA ASP A 147 9.69 -2.46 10.31
C ASP A 147 9.68 -2.89 8.83
N LEU A 148 10.84 -2.86 8.15
CA LEU A 148 10.98 -3.30 6.76
C LEU A 148 10.73 -4.80 6.58
N LYS A 149 11.22 -5.63 7.51
CA LYS A 149 10.98 -7.08 7.51
C LYS A 149 9.49 -7.38 7.62
N ALA A 150 8.76 -6.65 8.47
CA ALA A 150 7.33 -6.79 8.61
C ALA A 150 6.58 -6.39 7.33
N VAL A 151 7.00 -5.31 6.65
CA VAL A 151 6.46 -4.91 5.33
C VAL A 151 6.65 -6.02 4.30
N TRP A 152 7.87 -6.51 4.13
CA TRP A 152 8.17 -7.51 3.11
C TRP A 152 7.55 -8.87 3.40
N THR A 153 7.33 -9.22 4.67
CA THR A 153 6.58 -10.41 5.07
C THR A 153 5.12 -10.30 4.64
N ALA A 154 4.48 -9.16 4.92
CA ALA A 154 3.10 -8.89 4.49
C ALA A 154 2.99 -8.88 2.96
N LEU A 155 3.92 -8.22 2.27
CA LEU A 155 3.96 -8.20 0.80
C LEU A 155 4.14 -9.61 0.24
N SER A 156 5.05 -10.42 0.78
CA SER A 156 5.25 -11.81 0.34
C SER A 156 3.98 -12.64 0.43
N GLY A 157 3.17 -12.44 1.49
CA GLY A 157 1.86 -13.07 1.60
C GLY A 157 0.91 -12.66 0.47
N ILE A 158 0.88 -11.37 0.13
CA ILE A 158 0.06 -10.82 -0.97
C ILE A 158 0.54 -11.36 -2.33
N TRP A 159 1.86 -11.46 -2.53
CA TRP A 159 2.45 -12.05 -3.74
C TRP A 159 2.11 -13.53 -3.90
N ALA A 160 2.11 -14.31 -2.81
CA ALA A 160 1.71 -15.71 -2.83
C ALA A 160 0.22 -15.87 -3.22
N GLN A 161 -0.62 -14.93 -2.81
CA GLN A 161 -2.06 -14.92 -3.11
C GLN A 161 -2.40 -14.33 -4.49
N LEU A 162 -1.43 -13.74 -5.20
CA LEU A 162 -1.62 -13.06 -6.49
C LEU A 162 -2.23 -13.98 -7.56
N ALA A 163 -1.97 -15.30 -7.48
CA ALA A 163 -2.49 -16.28 -8.41
C ALA A 163 -3.90 -16.79 -8.07
N GLU A 164 -4.32 -16.69 -6.82
CA GLU A 164 -5.52 -17.38 -6.31
C GLU A 164 -6.68 -16.43 -6.00
N LEU A 165 -6.40 -15.17 -5.62
CA LEU A 165 -7.44 -14.24 -5.18
C LEU A 165 -7.80 -13.19 -6.25
N PRO A 166 -9.08 -12.77 -6.30
CA PRO A 166 -9.49 -11.65 -7.13
C PRO A 166 -8.77 -10.36 -6.69
N LEU A 167 -8.46 -9.49 -7.65
CA LEU A 167 -7.68 -8.27 -7.43
C LEU A 167 -8.27 -7.35 -6.34
N ASP A 168 -9.60 -7.34 -6.17
CA ASP A 168 -10.28 -6.52 -5.15
C ASP A 168 -9.96 -6.98 -3.72
N ALA A 169 -9.83 -8.29 -3.51
CA ALA A 169 -9.45 -8.87 -2.23
C ALA A 169 -7.98 -8.54 -1.89
N LEU A 170 -7.09 -8.64 -2.89
CA LEU A 170 -5.67 -8.28 -2.74
C LEU A 170 -5.49 -6.78 -2.44
N LEU A 171 -6.33 -5.93 -3.03
CA LEU A 171 -6.31 -4.48 -2.79
C LEU A 171 -6.82 -4.10 -1.40
N THR A 172 -7.78 -4.88 -0.86
CA THR A 172 -8.26 -4.73 0.51
C THR A 172 -7.18 -5.16 1.52
N SER A 173 -6.54 -6.30 1.27
CA SER A 173 -5.41 -6.79 2.09
C SER A 173 -4.22 -5.83 2.08
N THR A 174 -3.89 -5.22 0.94
CA THR A 174 -2.84 -4.17 0.90
C THR A 174 -3.25 -2.89 1.64
N ARG A 175 -4.54 -2.60 1.79
CA ARG A 175 -5.03 -1.43 2.54
C ARG A 175 -5.07 -1.67 4.05
N GLU A 176 -5.19 -2.91 4.50
CA GLU A 176 -5.15 -3.30 5.91
C GLU A 176 -3.74 -3.20 6.53
N MET A 177 -2.70 -3.09 5.70
CA MET A 177 -1.33 -2.83 6.17
C MET A 177 -1.24 -1.54 7.00
N SER A 178 -0.37 -1.54 8.02
CA SER A 178 -0.23 -0.40 8.94
C SER A 178 0.14 0.90 8.22
N ARG A 179 -0.16 2.05 8.84
CA ARG A 179 0.14 3.36 8.24
C ARG A 179 1.62 3.54 7.92
N LYS A 180 2.52 3.02 8.77
CA LYS A 180 3.97 3.02 8.54
C LYS A 180 4.33 2.13 7.34
N MET A 181 3.75 0.93 7.25
CA MET A 181 4.01 -0.01 6.16
C MET A 181 3.59 0.53 4.79
N ARG A 182 2.47 1.25 4.72
CA ARG A 182 1.95 1.87 3.48
C ARG A 182 2.77 3.08 3.00
N GLN A 183 3.63 3.65 3.84
CA GLN A 183 4.49 4.78 3.46
C GLN A 183 5.73 4.33 2.67
N TYR A 184 6.14 3.07 2.81
CA TYR A 184 7.26 2.50 2.07
C TYR A 184 6.97 2.41 0.57
N GLN A 185 8.00 2.67 -0.26
CA GLN A 185 7.88 2.73 -1.72
C GLN A 185 7.44 1.38 -2.32
N ALA A 186 7.91 0.25 -1.79
CA ALA A 186 7.50 -1.09 -2.25
C ALA A 186 5.99 -1.33 -2.12
N SER A 187 5.38 -0.89 -1.01
CA SER A 187 3.93 -0.99 -0.79
C SER A 187 3.13 -0.13 -1.78
N LYS A 188 3.57 1.10 -2.01
CA LYS A 188 2.94 2.01 -2.99
C LYS A 188 3.00 1.45 -4.40
N PHE A 189 4.16 0.93 -4.80
CA PHE A 189 4.35 0.33 -6.12
C PHE A 189 3.42 -0.85 -6.36
N VAL A 190 3.31 -1.78 -5.39
CA VAL A 190 2.39 -2.92 -5.49
C VAL A 190 0.94 -2.44 -5.57
N GLN A 191 0.54 -1.46 -4.74
CA GLN A 191 -0.81 -0.88 -4.80
C GLN A 191 -1.11 -0.24 -6.16
N GLU A 192 -0.19 0.55 -6.71
CA GLU A 192 -0.34 1.19 -8.03
C GLU A 192 -0.45 0.13 -9.14
N LYS A 193 0.34 -0.94 -9.06
CA LYS A 193 0.30 -2.03 -10.04
C LYS A 193 -1.01 -2.80 -9.98
N ILE A 194 -1.51 -3.12 -8.78
CA ILE A 194 -2.81 -3.79 -8.60
C ILE A 194 -3.94 -2.88 -9.12
N GLN A 195 -3.93 -1.58 -8.78
CA GLN A 195 -4.92 -0.62 -9.28
C GLN A 195 -4.91 -0.50 -10.81
N LEU A 196 -3.72 -0.49 -11.40
CA LEU A 196 -3.58 -0.46 -12.86
C LEU A 196 -4.20 -1.71 -13.50
N HIS A 197 -3.90 -2.88 -12.94
CA HIS A 197 -4.48 -4.13 -13.42
C HIS A 197 -6.00 -4.19 -13.23
N GLN A 198 -6.52 -3.68 -12.11
CA GLN A 198 -7.97 -3.59 -11.85
C GLN A 198 -8.67 -2.73 -12.91
N LYS A 199 -8.11 -1.57 -13.26
CA LYS A 199 -8.63 -0.72 -14.33
C LYS A 199 -8.60 -1.42 -15.69
N SER A 200 -7.52 -2.15 -15.99
CA SER A 200 -7.44 -2.92 -17.23
C SER A 200 -8.47 -4.04 -17.30
N VAL A 201 -8.70 -4.78 -16.20
CA VAL A 201 -9.70 -5.86 -16.14
C VAL A 201 -11.12 -5.31 -16.29
N ALA A 202 -11.43 -4.16 -15.68
CA ALA A 202 -12.70 -3.47 -15.87
C ALA A 202 -12.93 -3.10 -17.35
N LEU A 203 -11.92 -2.52 -18.00
CA LEU A 203 -11.97 -2.21 -19.44
C LEU A 203 -12.17 -3.45 -20.31
N VAL A 204 -11.52 -4.57 -19.98
CA VAL A 204 -11.74 -5.85 -20.69
C VAL A 204 -13.17 -6.36 -20.49
N GLY A 205 -13.74 -6.18 -19.31
CA GLY A 205 -15.15 -6.47 -19.03
C GLY A 205 -16.11 -5.64 -19.88
N GLU A 206 -15.86 -4.34 -19.99
CA GLU A 206 -16.61 -3.43 -20.86
C GLU A 206 -16.45 -3.81 -22.35
N LEU A 207 -15.23 -4.18 -22.77
CA LEU A 207 -14.93 -4.65 -24.13
C LEU A 207 -15.63 -5.98 -24.47
N LYS A 208 -15.89 -6.83 -23.48
CA LYS A 208 -16.64 -8.08 -23.66
C LYS A 208 -18.14 -7.84 -23.85
N SER A 209 -18.67 -6.66 -23.50
CA SER A 209 -20.11 -6.41 -23.57
C SER A 209 -20.68 -6.59 -24.98
N ASP A 210 -21.92 -7.08 -25.06
CA ASP A 210 -22.65 -7.29 -26.32
C ASP A 210 -22.92 -5.99 -27.11
N ALA A 211 -22.59 -4.83 -26.54
CA ALA A 211 -22.65 -3.55 -27.23
C ALA A 211 -21.62 -3.46 -28.39
N LEU A 212 -20.48 -4.13 -28.28
CA LEU A 212 -19.42 -4.07 -29.28
C LEU A 212 -19.64 -5.08 -30.41
N ARG A 213 -20.02 -4.55 -31.58
CA ARG A 213 -20.14 -5.31 -32.82
C ARG A 213 -18.85 -5.29 -33.63
N GLU A 214 -18.78 -6.17 -34.62
CA GLU A 214 -17.64 -6.32 -35.54
C GLU A 214 -17.14 -4.99 -36.15
N ARG A 215 -18.04 -4.03 -36.42
CA ARG A 215 -17.68 -2.69 -36.90
C ARG A 215 -16.80 -1.89 -35.92
N HIS A 216 -17.07 -1.99 -34.61
CA HIS A 216 -16.33 -1.31 -33.56
C HIS A 216 -14.97 -1.96 -33.37
N TRP A 217 -14.91 -3.29 -33.43
CA TRP A 217 -13.64 -4.01 -33.39
C TRP A 217 -12.75 -3.71 -34.60
N LYS A 218 -13.30 -3.63 -35.82
CA LYS A 218 -12.55 -3.19 -37.01
C LYS A 218 -12.01 -1.77 -36.85
N LEU A 219 -12.78 -0.86 -36.25
CA LEU A 219 -12.35 0.50 -35.95
C LEU A 219 -11.20 0.53 -34.94
N LEU A 220 -11.28 -0.29 -33.87
CA LEU A 220 -10.21 -0.45 -32.90
C LEU A 220 -8.93 -1.03 -33.55
N TYR A 221 -9.03 -2.09 -34.34
CA TYR A 221 -7.88 -2.68 -35.04
C TYR A 221 -7.19 -1.66 -35.98
N LYS A 222 -7.99 -0.85 -36.69
CA LYS A 222 -7.48 0.19 -37.59
C LYS A 222 -6.79 1.32 -36.84
N ASN A 223 -7.42 1.84 -35.79
CA ASN A 223 -6.90 3.00 -35.06
C ASN A 223 -5.72 2.65 -34.14
N LEU A 224 -5.71 1.43 -33.59
CA LEU A 224 -4.65 0.94 -32.70
C LEU A 224 -3.50 0.27 -33.45
N ARG A 225 -3.59 0.15 -34.78
CA ARG A 225 -2.59 -0.49 -35.65
C ARG A 225 -2.22 -1.90 -35.18
N LEU A 226 -3.23 -2.66 -34.74
CA LEU A 226 -3.03 -4.05 -34.34
C LEU A 226 -2.61 -4.89 -35.56
N SER A 227 -1.71 -5.84 -35.34
CA SER A 227 -1.25 -6.77 -36.37
C SER A 227 -2.36 -7.76 -36.74
N GLY A 228 -2.81 -7.72 -38.00
CA GLY A 228 -3.81 -8.63 -38.55
C GLY A 228 -5.18 -7.99 -38.81
N HIS A 229 -6.05 -8.73 -39.47
CA HIS A 229 -7.45 -8.35 -39.64
C HIS A 229 -8.28 -8.84 -38.46
N TYR A 230 -9.34 -8.09 -38.11
CA TYR A 230 -10.27 -8.53 -37.09
C TYR A 230 -10.96 -9.83 -37.53
N ALA A 231 -10.77 -10.89 -36.74
CA ALA A 231 -11.48 -12.15 -36.85
C ALA A 231 -11.88 -12.61 -35.43
N PRO A 232 -13.18 -12.73 -35.11
CA PRO A 232 -13.64 -13.11 -33.77
C PRO A 232 -13.06 -14.45 -33.28
N SER A 233 -12.84 -15.39 -34.20
CA SER A 233 -12.28 -16.72 -33.93
C SER A 233 -10.78 -16.75 -33.67
N GLN A 234 -10.06 -15.68 -34.02
CA GLN A 234 -8.60 -15.56 -33.83
C GLN A 234 -8.23 -14.61 -32.69
N MET A 235 -9.22 -13.97 -32.07
CA MET A 235 -8.99 -13.03 -30.98
C MET A 235 -8.57 -13.80 -29.72
N THR A 236 -7.37 -13.51 -29.24
CA THR A 236 -6.87 -14.05 -27.98
C THR A 236 -6.83 -12.97 -26.91
N LEU A 237 -6.76 -13.40 -25.65
CA LEU A 237 -6.52 -12.48 -24.54
C LEU A 237 -5.21 -11.71 -24.73
N GLY A 238 -4.19 -12.33 -25.35
CA GLY A 238 -2.93 -11.68 -25.72
C GLY A 238 -3.12 -10.49 -26.64
N THR A 239 -3.96 -10.63 -27.67
CA THR A 239 -4.29 -9.54 -28.62
C THR A 239 -4.97 -8.35 -27.94
N ILE A 240 -5.76 -8.60 -26.88
CA ILE A 240 -6.40 -7.54 -26.08
C ILE A 240 -5.37 -6.84 -25.18
N TRP A 241 -4.36 -7.56 -24.69
CA TRP A 241 -3.27 -6.97 -23.93
C TRP A 241 -2.30 -6.16 -24.81
N ASP A 242 -2.08 -6.59 -26.04
CA ASP A 242 -1.26 -5.90 -27.05
C ASP A 242 -1.85 -4.55 -27.49
N MET A 243 -3.14 -4.30 -27.21
CA MET A 243 -3.79 -3.00 -27.40
C MET A 243 -3.28 -1.91 -26.46
N ASP A 244 -2.40 -2.24 -25.49
CA ASP A 244 -1.89 -1.32 -24.47
C ASP A 244 -3.01 -0.44 -23.90
N LEU A 245 -3.92 -1.11 -23.18
CA LEU A 245 -5.17 -0.54 -22.65
C LEU A 245 -4.95 0.78 -21.88
N LYS A 246 -3.77 0.97 -21.30
CA LYS A 246 -3.38 2.19 -20.59
C LYS A 246 -3.14 3.36 -21.55
N LYS A 247 -2.37 3.16 -22.61
CA LYS A 247 -2.07 4.25 -23.57
C LYS A 247 -3.29 4.64 -24.39
N ASN A 248 -4.14 3.66 -24.69
CA ASN A 248 -5.24 3.82 -25.62
C ASN A 248 -6.62 3.93 -24.93
N GLU A 249 -6.64 4.16 -23.61
CA GLU A 249 -7.87 4.21 -22.80
C GLU A 249 -8.91 5.20 -23.35
N SER A 250 -8.50 6.40 -23.77
CA SER A 250 -9.41 7.43 -24.28
C SER A 250 -10.13 7.01 -25.56
N LEU A 251 -9.39 6.40 -26.49
CA LEU A 251 -9.94 5.92 -27.76
C LEU A 251 -10.86 4.71 -27.52
N ILE A 252 -10.47 3.79 -26.64
CA ILE A 252 -11.29 2.65 -26.26
C ILE A 252 -12.61 3.12 -25.62
N ARG A 253 -12.56 4.09 -24.70
CA ARG A 253 -13.76 4.66 -24.05
C ARG A 253 -14.67 5.39 -25.04
N GLN A 254 -14.12 6.09 -26.03
CA GLN A 254 -14.93 6.72 -27.08
C GLN A 254 -15.67 5.69 -27.93
N VAL A 255 -15.00 4.61 -28.35
CA VAL A 255 -15.63 3.53 -29.12
C VAL A 255 -16.68 2.80 -28.29
N LEU A 256 -16.42 2.57 -27.01
CA LEU A 256 -17.41 2.01 -26.07
C LEU A 256 -18.65 2.91 -25.94
N ALA A 257 -18.47 4.22 -25.75
CA ALA A 257 -19.58 5.17 -25.65
C ALA A 257 -20.41 5.26 -26.95
N GLN A 258 -19.75 5.17 -28.10
CA GLN A 258 -20.45 5.08 -29.39
C GLN A 258 -21.27 3.79 -29.47
N ALA A 259 -20.67 2.65 -29.11
CA ALA A 259 -21.32 1.36 -29.18
C ALA A 259 -22.54 1.26 -28.25
N THR A 260 -22.44 1.76 -27.02
CA THR A 260 -23.57 1.80 -26.07
C THR A 260 -24.66 2.78 -26.52
N GLY A 261 -24.29 3.94 -27.08
CA GLY A 261 -25.24 4.87 -27.69
C GLY A 261 -25.99 4.28 -28.89
N GLU A 262 -25.31 3.49 -29.73
CA GLU A 262 -25.94 2.81 -30.88
C GLU A 262 -26.95 1.73 -30.43
N VAL A 263 -26.61 0.94 -29.40
CA VAL A 263 -27.56 -0.02 -28.81
C VAL A 263 -28.78 0.69 -28.24
N ALA A 264 -28.59 1.79 -27.51
CA ALA A 264 -29.67 2.59 -26.98
C ALA A 264 -30.61 3.14 -28.07
N LEU A 265 -30.04 3.60 -29.18
CA LEU A 265 -30.80 4.09 -30.34
C LEU A 265 -31.58 2.97 -31.05
N GLU A 266 -31.00 1.77 -31.16
CA GLU A 266 -31.70 0.62 -31.75
C GLU A 266 -32.84 0.14 -30.85
N GLU A 267 -32.62 0.02 -29.54
CA GLU A 267 -33.67 -0.31 -28.57
C GLU A 267 -34.81 0.75 -28.60
N TYR A 268 -34.47 2.04 -28.76
CA TYR A 268 -35.46 3.11 -28.94
C TYR A 268 -36.30 2.93 -30.21
N LYS A 269 -35.67 2.64 -31.36
CA LYS A 269 -36.39 2.43 -32.63
C LYS A 269 -37.40 1.28 -32.51
N THR A 270 -36.98 0.16 -31.94
CA THR A 270 -37.87 -0.98 -31.67
C THR A 270 -39.01 -0.60 -30.70
N GLY A 271 -38.72 0.19 -29.65
CA GLY A 271 -39.76 0.74 -28.77
C GLY A 271 -40.79 1.62 -29.48
N ASN A 272 -40.36 2.41 -30.47
CA ASN A 272 -41.25 3.24 -31.27
C ASN A 272 -42.09 2.42 -32.27
N GLU A 273 -41.52 1.34 -32.83
CA GLU A 273 -42.27 0.36 -33.63
C GLU A 273 -43.38 -0.31 -32.80
N HIS A 274 -43.08 -0.67 -31.55
CA HIS A 274 -44.09 -1.20 -30.63
C HIS A 274 -45.17 -0.18 -30.27
N THR A 275 -44.81 1.10 -30.12
CA THR A 275 -45.77 2.20 -29.92
C THR A 275 -46.69 2.35 -31.13
N SER A 276 -46.11 2.25 -32.34
CA SER A 276 -46.85 2.28 -33.60
C SER A 276 -47.81 1.08 -33.72
N ALA A 277 -47.38 -0.11 -33.30
CA ALA A 277 -48.21 -1.30 -33.26
C ALA A 277 -49.39 -1.17 -32.29
N LEU A 278 -49.17 -0.64 -31.08
CA LEU A 278 -50.24 -0.35 -30.12
C LEU A 278 -51.24 0.69 -30.65
N SER A 279 -50.78 1.72 -31.36
CA SER A 279 -51.65 2.69 -32.03
C SER A 279 -52.45 2.07 -33.18
N GLN A 280 -51.93 1.07 -33.89
CA GLN A 280 -52.70 0.32 -34.89
C GLN A 280 -53.74 -0.60 -34.24
N MET A 281 -53.43 -1.19 -33.09
CA MET A 281 -54.38 -2.00 -32.32
C MET A 281 -55.59 -1.18 -31.83
N LYS A 282 -55.44 0.13 -31.60
CA LYS A 282 -56.54 1.06 -31.30
C LYS A 282 -57.61 1.16 -32.38
N LEU A 283 -57.27 0.81 -33.63
CA LEU A 283 -58.21 0.78 -34.75
C LEU A 283 -59.02 -0.52 -34.82
N SER A 284 -58.69 -1.50 -33.96
CA SER A 284 -59.40 -2.78 -33.91
C SER A 284 -60.77 -2.64 -33.24
N PRO A 285 -61.84 -3.24 -33.79
CA PRO A 285 -63.20 -3.21 -33.22
C PRO A 285 -63.30 -3.76 -31.79
N TYR A 286 -62.29 -4.51 -31.33
CA TYR A 286 -62.26 -5.18 -30.03
C TYR A 286 -61.40 -4.43 -28.98
N TYR A 287 -60.98 -3.20 -29.27
CA TYR A 287 -60.11 -2.38 -28.41
C TYR A 287 -60.63 -2.13 -26.98
N LYS A 288 -61.96 -2.11 -26.81
CA LYS A 288 -62.60 -1.83 -25.52
C LYS A 288 -62.24 -2.80 -24.39
N THR A 289 -61.89 -4.05 -24.69
CA THR A 289 -61.60 -5.04 -23.65
C THR A 289 -60.23 -4.84 -23.00
N PHE A 290 -59.33 -4.12 -23.68
CA PHE A 290 -57.94 -3.94 -23.27
C PHE A 290 -57.52 -2.45 -23.20
N GLU A 291 -58.51 -1.54 -23.24
CA GLU A 291 -58.32 -0.10 -23.26
C GLU A 291 -57.50 0.39 -22.05
N GLU A 292 -57.74 -0.18 -20.86
CA GLU A 292 -57.09 0.22 -19.61
C GLU A 292 -55.59 -0.16 -19.61
N ASP A 293 -55.25 -1.41 -19.95
CA ASP A 293 -53.86 -1.87 -20.04
C ASP A 293 -53.11 -1.17 -21.19
N ALA A 294 -53.74 -1.02 -22.35
CA ALA A 294 -53.13 -0.35 -23.51
C ALA A 294 -52.89 1.14 -23.25
N LEU A 295 -53.74 1.82 -22.46
CA LEU A 295 -53.51 3.20 -22.02
C LEU A 295 -52.32 3.30 -21.06
N ILE A 296 -52.21 2.38 -20.10
CA ILE A 296 -51.05 2.32 -19.18
C ILE A 296 -49.74 2.12 -19.96
N TRP A 297 -49.73 1.22 -20.93
CA TRP A 297 -48.56 0.99 -21.78
C TRP A 297 -48.26 2.17 -22.72
N THR A 298 -49.29 2.80 -23.29
CA THR A 298 -49.14 3.99 -24.12
C THR A 298 -48.53 5.15 -23.32
N ASP A 299 -49.01 5.43 -22.11
CA ASP A 299 -48.47 6.52 -21.27
C ASP A 299 -47.01 6.26 -20.88
N ARG A 300 -46.66 5.01 -20.52
CA ARG A 300 -45.29 4.63 -20.19
C ARG A 300 -44.35 4.75 -21.38
N LEU A 301 -44.75 4.28 -22.56
CA LEU A 301 -43.96 4.41 -23.79
C LEU A 301 -43.80 5.87 -24.22
N ASN A 302 -44.86 6.68 -24.10
CA ASN A 302 -44.79 8.12 -24.41
C ASN A 302 -43.84 8.87 -23.50
N ARG A 303 -43.83 8.60 -22.18
CA ARG A 303 -42.86 9.21 -21.25
C ARG A 303 -41.43 8.85 -21.59
N VAL A 304 -41.18 7.60 -21.97
CA VAL A 304 -39.86 7.13 -22.39
C VAL A 304 -39.45 7.80 -23.71
N SER A 305 -40.35 7.86 -24.70
CA SER A 305 -40.11 8.55 -25.97
C SER A 305 -39.84 10.04 -25.80
N GLU A 306 -40.52 10.71 -24.88
CA GLU A 306 -40.27 12.13 -24.57
C GLU A 306 -38.90 12.35 -23.94
N MET A 307 -38.45 11.45 -23.06
CA MET A 307 -37.09 11.50 -22.49
C MET A 307 -36.01 11.26 -23.55
N PHE A 308 -36.22 10.29 -24.45
CA PHE A 308 -35.29 10.04 -25.56
C PHE A 308 -35.26 11.18 -26.57
N ASN A 309 -36.40 11.81 -26.90
CA ASN A 309 -36.43 12.98 -27.78
C ASN A 309 -35.65 14.15 -27.17
N LYS A 310 -35.82 14.41 -25.87
CA LYS A 310 -35.00 15.41 -25.15
C LYS A 310 -33.51 15.10 -25.19
N TRP A 311 -33.12 13.82 -25.20
CA TRP A 311 -31.72 13.41 -25.35
C TRP A 311 -31.22 13.55 -26.80
N ILE A 312 -32.01 13.11 -27.78
CA ILE A 312 -31.71 13.27 -29.22
C ILE A 312 -31.56 14.75 -29.56
N ASP A 313 -32.38 15.64 -29.00
CA ASP A 313 -32.27 17.09 -29.23
C ASP A 313 -30.96 17.70 -28.70
N VAL A 314 -30.32 17.06 -27.71
CA VAL A 314 -29.01 17.48 -27.17
C VAL A 314 -27.84 16.93 -28.02
N GLN A 315 -28.08 15.89 -28.83
CA GLN A 315 -27.07 15.22 -29.67
C GLN A 315 -26.58 16.02 -30.92
N PRO A 316 -27.40 16.78 -31.68
CA PRO A 316 -26.97 17.45 -32.92
C PRO A 316 -26.21 18.75 -32.67
N PHE A 317 -26.14 19.25 -31.44
CA PHE A 317 -25.17 20.27 -31.09
C PHE A 317 -23.78 19.65 -31.20
N LYS A 318 -23.15 19.79 -32.37
CA LYS A 318 -21.76 19.42 -32.71
C LYS A 318 -20.75 20.21 -31.88
N SER A 319 -20.95 20.25 -30.57
CA SER A 319 -20.08 20.93 -29.64
C SER A 319 -19.00 19.92 -29.21
N PRO A 320 -17.71 20.25 -29.33
CA PRO A 320 -16.63 19.40 -28.84
C PRO A 320 -16.75 19.08 -27.34
N TYR A 321 -17.61 19.80 -26.61
CA TYR A 321 -17.95 19.58 -25.20
C TYR A 321 -19.00 18.47 -24.95
N VAL A 322 -19.68 17.90 -25.96
CA VAL A 322 -20.65 16.79 -25.73
C VAL A 322 -19.95 15.50 -25.28
N LEU A 323 -18.70 15.30 -25.70
CA LEU A 323 -17.86 14.21 -25.16
C LEU A 323 -17.54 14.41 -23.67
N ASP A 324 -17.47 15.66 -23.19
CA ASP A 324 -17.30 15.97 -21.76
C ASP A 324 -18.62 15.74 -20.99
N VAL A 325 -19.79 15.90 -21.63
CA VAL A 325 -21.09 15.57 -21.03
C VAL A 325 -21.25 14.06 -20.83
N LEU A 326 -20.71 13.22 -21.72
CA LEU A 326 -20.64 11.77 -21.55
C LEU A 326 -19.63 11.35 -20.46
N GLN A 327 -18.66 12.20 -20.11
CA GLN A 327 -17.77 11.95 -18.96
C GLN A 327 -18.41 12.28 -17.61
N ILE A 328 -19.56 12.94 -17.58
CA ILE A 328 -20.29 13.20 -16.33
C ILE A 328 -20.85 11.86 -15.83
N PRO A 329 -20.36 11.30 -14.72
CA PRO A 329 -20.72 9.95 -14.26
C PRO A 329 -22.22 9.79 -13.97
N GLU A 330 -22.90 10.89 -13.67
CA GLU A 330 -24.35 10.91 -13.41
C GLU A 330 -25.19 10.79 -14.70
N VAL A 331 -24.67 11.20 -15.86
CA VAL A 331 -25.37 11.06 -17.15
C VAL A 331 -25.34 9.61 -17.63
N LEU A 332 -24.22 8.91 -17.51
CA LEU A 332 -24.14 7.49 -17.86
C LEU A 332 -24.96 6.62 -16.90
N LYS A 333 -24.93 6.90 -15.60
CA LYS A 333 -25.79 6.19 -14.63
C LYS A 333 -27.28 6.41 -14.87
N THR A 334 -27.68 7.61 -15.28
CA THR A 334 -29.07 7.86 -15.65
C THR A 334 -29.43 7.17 -16.96
N LEU A 335 -28.53 7.16 -17.94
CA LEU A 335 -28.69 6.42 -19.19
C LEU A 335 -28.82 4.89 -18.96
N ASP A 336 -27.97 4.30 -18.11
CA ASP A 336 -28.04 2.88 -17.74
C ASP A 336 -29.36 2.56 -17.01
N LYS A 337 -29.79 3.41 -16.07
CA LYS A 337 -31.09 3.24 -15.40
C LYS A 337 -32.27 3.33 -16.37
N LEU A 338 -32.15 4.16 -17.41
CA LEU A 338 -33.16 4.32 -18.44
C LEU A 338 -33.18 3.12 -19.40
N LEU A 339 -32.02 2.60 -19.79
CA LEU A 339 -31.88 1.37 -20.58
C LEU A 339 -32.40 0.14 -19.82
N GLU A 340 -32.08 0.04 -18.53
CA GLU A 340 -32.60 -1.00 -17.63
C GLU A 340 -34.13 -0.95 -17.55
N SER A 341 -34.71 0.25 -17.52
CA SER A 341 -36.15 0.45 -17.52
C SER A 341 -36.77 0.09 -18.87
N LEU A 342 -36.12 0.47 -19.98
CA LEU A 342 -36.52 0.12 -21.34
C LEU A 342 -36.56 -1.41 -21.54
N ARG A 343 -35.54 -2.13 -21.07
CA ARG A 343 -35.49 -3.61 -21.11
C ARG A 343 -36.62 -4.28 -20.32
N LYS A 344 -36.90 -3.77 -19.12
CA LYS A 344 -38.03 -4.26 -18.31
C LYS A 344 -39.37 -4.02 -18.99
N LEU A 345 -39.52 -2.88 -19.66
CA LEU A 345 -40.73 -2.55 -20.44
C LEU A 345 -40.86 -3.44 -21.69
N GLN A 346 -39.77 -3.65 -22.43
CA GLN A 346 -39.74 -4.53 -23.61
C GLN A 346 -40.15 -5.96 -23.24
N LYS A 347 -39.62 -6.50 -22.14
CA LYS A 347 -39.96 -7.85 -21.67
C LYS A 347 -41.44 -7.97 -21.31
N ALA A 348 -41.96 -7.03 -20.53
CA ALA A 348 -43.36 -7.05 -20.09
C ALA A 348 -44.36 -6.84 -21.24
N LEU A 349 -44.01 -6.01 -22.23
CA LEU A 349 -44.83 -5.83 -23.43
C LEU A 349 -44.78 -7.07 -24.34
N GLY A 350 -43.61 -7.69 -24.50
CA GLY A 350 -43.44 -8.94 -25.24
C GLY A 350 -44.27 -10.07 -24.62
N GLU A 351 -44.18 -10.26 -23.31
CA GLU A 351 -44.98 -11.24 -22.56
C GLU A 351 -46.49 -11.00 -22.71
N TYR A 352 -46.93 -9.74 -22.74
CA TYR A 352 -48.34 -9.38 -22.95
C TYR A 352 -48.83 -9.69 -24.36
N LEU A 353 -48.07 -9.29 -25.39
CA LEU A 353 -48.40 -9.58 -26.79
C LEU A 353 -48.39 -11.09 -27.10
N GLU A 354 -47.49 -11.84 -26.47
CA GLU A 354 -47.39 -13.29 -26.61
C GLU A 354 -48.53 -14.05 -25.90
N ARG A 355 -48.97 -13.54 -24.74
CA ARG A 355 -50.15 -14.05 -24.01
C ARG A 355 -51.45 -13.86 -24.81
N GLU A 356 -51.61 -12.73 -25.47
CA GLU A 356 -52.71 -12.48 -26.40
C GLU A 356 -52.60 -13.35 -27.67
N ARG A 357 -51.40 -13.47 -28.28
CA ARG A 357 -51.16 -14.37 -29.43
C ARG A 357 -51.50 -15.83 -29.13
N SER A 358 -51.25 -16.30 -27.91
CA SER A 358 -51.59 -17.66 -27.46
C SER A 358 -53.09 -17.89 -27.20
N SER A 359 -53.84 -16.80 -26.93
CA SER A 359 -55.28 -16.86 -26.67
C SER A 359 -56.12 -16.86 -27.95
N PHE A 360 -55.53 -16.54 -29.12
CA PHE A 360 -56.23 -16.46 -30.40
C PHE A 360 -55.46 -17.11 -31.57
N PRO A 361 -55.65 -18.42 -31.85
CA PRO A 361 -54.91 -19.16 -32.88
C PRO A 361 -55.13 -18.71 -34.35
N ARG A 362 -56.12 -17.84 -34.63
CA ARG A 362 -56.41 -17.35 -36.00
C ARG A 362 -55.52 -16.18 -36.46
N CYS A 363 -54.65 -15.70 -35.58
CA CYS A 363 -53.76 -14.57 -35.79
C CYS A 363 -52.42 -14.89 -36.49
N TYR A 364 -52.24 -16.08 -37.07
CA TYR A 364 -51.02 -16.39 -37.85
C TYR A 364 -50.93 -15.67 -39.21
N LEU A 365 -51.99 -14.95 -39.63
CA LEU A 365 -52.12 -14.41 -40.99
C LEU A 365 -51.79 -12.92 -41.14
N TRP A 366 -51.52 -12.17 -40.05
CA TRP A 366 -51.18 -10.74 -40.16
C TRP A 366 -49.68 -10.45 -40.33
N GLU A 367 -48.79 -11.35 -39.89
CA GLU A 367 -47.34 -11.20 -40.17
C GLU A 367 -46.98 -11.58 -41.62
N THR A 368 -47.82 -12.31 -42.35
CA THR A 368 -47.51 -12.77 -43.72
C THR A 368 -47.99 -11.84 -44.85
N ARG A 369 -48.55 -10.66 -44.56
CA ARG A 369 -49.03 -9.72 -45.61
C ARG A 369 -48.36 -8.35 -45.66
N ILE A 370 -47.42 -8.04 -44.75
CA ILE A 370 -46.70 -6.75 -44.74
C ILE A 370 -45.31 -6.83 -45.41
N TYR A 371 -44.74 -8.03 -45.61
CA TYR A 371 -43.62 -8.21 -46.53
C TYR A 371 -44.16 -8.71 -47.88
N TRP A 372 -43.87 -7.97 -48.96
CA TRP A 372 -44.37 -8.09 -50.35
C TRP A 372 -45.60 -7.25 -50.71
N ARG A 373 -45.43 -5.93 -50.75
CA ARG A 373 -45.73 -5.12 -51.95
C ARG A 373 -45.07 -3.75 -51.88
N SER A 374 -44.30 -3.46 -52.95
CA SER A 374 -43.53 -2.27 -53.32
C SER A 374 -42.39 -1.86 -52.39
#